data_AF-A0A7L1IUG2-F1
#
_entry.id   AF-A0A7L1IUG2-F1
#
_cell.length_a   1.000
_cell.length_b   1.000
_cell.length_c   1.000
_cell.angle_alpha   90.00
_cell.angle_beta   90.00
_cell.angle_gamma   90.00
#
_symmetry.space_group_name_H-M   'P 1'
#
loop_
_entity.id
_entity.type
_entity.pdbx_description
1 polymer ?
#
loop_
_entity_poly.entity_id
_entity_poly.type
_entity_poly.pdbx_seq_one_letter_code
_entity_poly.pdbx_strand_id
1 'polypeptide(L)'
;GLWAQLSLLEAGGGLRAPGGSVHLSCRGSGFDFKYYFIYWYRQAAGGGLEWVSYIAHDSSIIRFGQSVEGRARVSRDNSRSKSSLSLSALQPQDSARYFCAVTQ
;
A
#
# COMPACT_ATOMS: atom_id res chain seq x y z
N GLY A 1 -26.89 -4.34 -19.78
CA GLY A 1 -26.84 -3.56 -18.54
C GLY A 1 -25.44 -3.04 -18.34
N LEU A 2 -25.29 -1.80 -17.89
CA LEU A 2 -24.01 -1.25 -17.47
C LEU A 2 -23.94 -1.34 -15.94
N TRP A 3 -22.87 -1.94 -15.40
CA TRP A 3 -22.61 -1.99 -13.97
C TRP A 3 -21.21 -1.43 -13.73
N ALA A 4 -21.06 -0.54 -12.76
CA ALA A 4 -19.78 -0.03 -12.31
C ALA A 4 -19.39 -0.76 -11.02
N GLN A 5 -18.18 -1.33 -11.00
CA GLN A 5 -17.64 -2.00 -9.83
C GLN A 5 -16.51 -1.17 -9.22
N LEU A 6 -16.46 -1.18 -7.89
CA LEU A 6 -15.35 -0.64 -7.11
C LEU A 6 -14.04 -1.32 -7.52
N SER A 7 -12.98 -0.54 -7.74
CA SER A 7 -11.67 -1.12 -8.04
C SER A 7 -10.53 -0.39 -7.33
N LEU A 8 -9.50 -1.16 -6.99
CA LEU A 8 -8.19 -0.67 -6.58
C LEU A 8 -7.18 -1.04 -7.67
N LEU A 9 -6.34 -0.09 -8.07
CA LEU A 9 -5.28 -0.30 -9.04
C LEU A 9 -3.92 0.01 -8.41
N GLU A 10 -3.12 -1.03 -8.18
CA GLU A 10 -1.74 -0.91 -7.77
C GLU A 10 -0.80 -0.65 -8.96
N ALA A 11 0.16 0.24 -8.76
CA ALA A 11 1.20 0.57 -9.73
C ALA A 11 2.51 0.96 -9.04
N GLY A 12 3.59 0.93 -9.80
CA GLY A 12 4.95 1.16 -9.30
C GLY A 12 5.69 -0.16 -9.12
N GLY A 13 6.73 -0.15 -8.29
CA GLY A 13 7.56 -1.33 -8.05
C GLY A 13 8.77 -1.41 -8.97
N GLY A 14 9.06 -2.64 -9.40
CA GLY A 14 10.19 -2.98 -10.28
C GLY A 14 11.37 -3.59 -9.54
N LEU A 15 12.28 -4.18 -10.30
CA LEU A 15 13.52 -4.74 -9.78
C LEU A 15 14.41 -3.61 -9.23
N ARG A 16 14.88 -3.78 -8.00
CA ARG A 16 15.76 -2.82 -7.32
C ARG A 16 16.96 -3.56 -6.73
N ALA A 17 18.08 -2.85 -6.63
CA ALA A 17 19.24 -3.35 -5.91
C ALA A 17 18.92 -3.44 -4.40
N PRO A 18 19.54 -4.38 -3.67
CA PRO A 18 19.54 -4.39 -2.21
C PRO A 18 19.97 -3.03 -1.64
N GLY A 19 19.34 -2.59 -0.56
CA GLY A 19 19.57 -1.27 0.04
C GLY A 19 18.90 -0.10 -0.70
N GLY A 20 18.36 -0.33 -1.90
CA GLY A 20 17.62 0.67 -2.68
C GLY A 20 16.27 1.05 -2.07
N SER A 21 15.46 1.76 -2.85
CA SER A 21 14.11 2.15 -2.48
C SER A 21 13.11 1.84 -3.59
N VAL A 22 11.85 1.67 -3.19
CA VAL A 22 10.72 1.47 -4.09
C VAL A 22 9.58 2.39 -3.68
N HIS A 23 8.85 2.88 -4.68
CA HIS A 23 7.62 3.61 -4.50
C HIS A 23 6.49 2.85 -5.17
N LEU A 24 5.44 2.59 -4.41
CA LEU A 24 4.21 1.93 -4.81
C LEU A 24 3.07 2.93 -4.66
N SER A 25 2.05 2.78 -5.50
CA SER A 25 0.82 3.55 -5.40
C SER A 25 -0.39 2.68 -5.64
N CYS A 26 -1.49 3.05 -5.00
CA CYS A 26 -2.78 2.41 -5.10
C CYS A 26 -3.83 3.48 -5.38
N ARG A 27 -4.61 3.33 -6.46
CA ARG A 27 -5.67 4.26 -6.84
C ARG A 27 -7.02 3.58 -6.78
N GLY A 28 -7.96 4.17 -6.04
CA GLY A 28 -9.36 3.77 -6.02
C GLY A 28 -10.17 4.36 -7.16
N SER A 29 -11.20 3.65 -7.59
CA SER A 29 -12.23 4.14 -8.53
C SER A 29 -13.60 3.61 -8.13
N GLY A 30 -14.62 4.48 -8.24
CA GLY A 30 -15.99 4.19 -7.78
C GLY A 30 -16.26 4.54 -6.31
N PHE A 31 -15.29 5.15 -5.61
CA PHE A 31 -15.41 5.59 -4.22
C PHE A 31 -14.38 6.66 -3.86
N ASP A 32 -14.64 7.34 -2.73
CA ASP A 32 -13.74 8.32 -2.14
C ASP A 32 -13.00 7.69 -0.96
N PHE A 33 -11.67 7.69 -1.03
CA PHE A 33 -10.81 7.18 0.03
C PHE A 33 -11.11 7.84 1.38
N LYS A 34 -11.60 9.10 1.44
CA LYS A 34 -11.82 9.84 2.70
C LYS A 34 -12.73 9.17 3.73
N TYR A 35 -13.48 8.15 3.33
CA TYR A 35 -14.34 7.37 4.22
C TYR A 35 -13.76 5.99 4.59
N TYR A 36 -12.55 5.70 4.16
CA TYR A 36 -11.93 4.38 4.29
C TYR A 36 -10.55 4.48 4.94
N PHE A 37 -10.29 3.51 5.79
CA PHE A 37 -8.95 3.13 6.18
C PHE A 37 -8.26 2.43 5.02
N ILE A 38 -6.95 2.66 4.87
CA ILE A 38 -6.16 2.05 3.80
C ILE A 38 -5.08 1.20 4.43
N TYR A 39 -4.98 -0.02 3.95
CA TYR A 39 -4.00 -1.00 4.38
C TYR A 39 -3.10 -1.35 3.21
N TRP A 40 -1.82 -1.54 3.51
CA TRP A 40 -0.89 -2.19 2.61
C TRP A 40 -0.55 -3.58 3.13
N TYR A 41 -0.54 -4.53 2.21
CA TYR A 41 -0.13 -5.91 2.44
C TYR A 41 0.95 -6.30 1.44
N ARG A 42 1.71 -7.33 1.79
CA ARG A 42 2.60 -8.00 0.85
C ARG A 42 2.49 -9.52 0.97
N GLN A 43 2.77 -10.21 -0.12
CA GLN A 43 2.82 -11.67 -0.16
C GLN A 43 4.05 -12.12 -0.93
N ALA A 44 4.98 -12.76 -0.22
CA ALA A 44 6.15 -13.40 -0.82
C ALA A 44 5.73 -14.63 -1.62
N ALA A 45 6.56 -15.07 -2.59
CA ALA A 45 6.30 -16.30 -3.33
C ALA A 45 6.26 -17.50 -2.37
N GLY A 46 5.13 -18.22 -2.34
CA GLY A 46 4.90 -19.33 -1.40
C GLY A 46 4.64 -18.90 0.06
N GLY A 47 4.58 -17.60 0.34
CA GLY A 47 4.32 -17.04 1.66
C GLY A 47 2.85 -16.70 1.92
N GLY A 48 2.54 -16.47 3.20
CA GLY A 48 1.27 -15.90 3.63
C GLY A 48 1.16 -14.40 3.33
N LEU A 49 -0.05 -13.87 3.48
CA LEU A 49 -0.29 -12.43 3.42
C LEU A 49 0.26 -11.77 4.69
N GLU A 50 1.17 -10.82 4.54
CA GLU A 50 1.79 -10.06 5.62
C GLU A 50 1.28 -8.61 5.60
N TRP A 51 0.88 -8.10 6.76
CA TRP A 51 0.48 -6.70 6.93
C TRP A 51 1.70 -5.77 6.97
N VAL A 52 1.66 -4.69 6.18
CA VAL A 52 2.79 -3.76 5.98
C VAL A 52 2.51 -2.41 6.64
N SER A 53 1.34 -1.83 6.40
CA SER A 53 0.98 -0.55 7.01
C SER A 53 -0.53 -0.31 7.04
N TYR A 54 -0.89 0.68 7.84
CA TYR A 54 -2.24 1.19 8.01
C TYR A 54 -2.21 2.71 8.07
N ILE A 55 -3.15 3.36 7.40
CA ILE A 55 -3.37 4.80 7.48
C ILE A 55 -4.88 5.11 7.63
N ALA A 56 -5.20 5.89 8.66
CA ALA A 56 -6.56 6.36 8.93
C ALA A 56 -7.09 7.28 7.81
N HIS A 57 -8.41 7.43 7.77
CA HIS A 57 -9.12 8.22 6.76
C HIS A 57 -8.69 9.71 6.73
N ASP A 58 -8.38 10.25 7.92
CA ASP A 58 -7.88 11.60 8.18
C ASP A 58 -6.34 11.67 8.32
N SER A 59 -5.65 10.55 8.15
CA SER A 59 -4.20 10.39 8.39
C SER A 59 -3.72 10.67 9.82
N SER A 60 -4.63 10.74 10.81
CA SER A 60 -4.28 10.98 12.23
C SER A 60 -3.50 9.81 12.85
N ILE A 61 -3.77 8.59 12.36
CA ILE A 61 -3.11 7.37 12.79
C ILE A 61 -2.42 6.72 11.60
N ILE A 62 -1.13 6.48 11.75
CA ILE A 62 -0.31 5.71 10.82
C ILE A 62 0.42 4.64 11.63
N ARG A 63 0.36 3.39 11.18
CA ARG A 63 1.07 2.26 11.80
C ARG A 63 1.78 1.42 10.74
N PHE A 64 2.89 0.81 11.13
CA PHE A 64 3.70 -0.04 10.27
C PHE A 64 3.86 -1.44 10.87
N GLY A 65 4.05 -2.43 10.00
CA GLY A 65 4.45 -3.77 10.38
C GLY A 65 5.88 -3.77 10.89
N GLN A 66 6.16 -4.60 11.89
CA GLN A 66 7.48 -4.68 12.53
C GLN A 66 8.61 -4.93 11.52
N SER A 67 8.35 -5.68 10.44
CA SER A 67 9.33 -6.01 9.41
C SER A 67 9.77 -4.80 8.57
N VAL A 68 8.98 -3.73 8.54
CA VAL A 68 9.22 -2.51 7.74
C VAL A 68 9.31 -1.24 8.59
N GLU A 69 9.25 -1.37 9.92
CA GLU A 69 9.35 -0.28 10.88
C GLU A 69 10.63 0.54 10.62
N GLY A 70 10.52 1.87 10.62
CA GLY A 70 11.63 2.79 10.33
C GLY A 70 12.07 2.85 8.85
N ARG A 71 11.59 1.95 7.98
CA ARG A 71 11.93 1.91 6.53
C ARG A 71 10.76 2.27 5.63
N ALA A 72 9.54 1.97 6.06
CA ALA A 72 8.32 2.29 5.33
C ALA A 72 7.85 3.73 5.61
N ARG A 73 7.26 4.35 4.59
CA ARG A 73 6.46 5.58 4.69
C ARG A 73 5.19 5.39 3.88
N VAL A 74 4.04 5.67 4.48
CA VAL A 74 2.75 5.63 3.80
C VAL A 74 2.13 7.02 3.79
N SER A 75 1.47 7.36 2.68
CA SER A 75 0.70 8.59 2.55
C SER A 75 -0.56 8.36 1.73
N ARG A 76 -1.44 9.36 1.73
CA ARG A 76 -2.69 9.35 0.98
C ARG A 76 -3.06 10.73 0.46
N ASP A 77 -3.77 10.76 -0.65
CA ASP A 77 -4.40 11.91 -1.27
C ASP A 77 -5.88 11.57 -1.54
N ASN A 78 -6.76 12.08 -0.67
CA ASN A 78 -8.19 11.83 -0.74
C ASN A 78 -8.80 12.43 -2.02
N SER A 79 -8.33 13.60 -2.46
CA SER A 79 -8.84 14.26 -3.68
C SER A 79 -8.62 13.42 -4.94
N ARG A 80 -7.60 12.56 -4.93
CA ARG A 80 -7.27 11.66 -6.04
C ARG A 80 -7.62 10.20 -5.77
N SER A 81 -8.19 9.90 -4.60
CA SER A 81 -8.38 8.54 -4.09
C SER A 81 -7.13 7.69 -4.29
N LYS A 82 -5.98 8.20 -3.84
CA LYS A 82 -4.67 7.58 -4.03
C LYS A 82 -3.97 7.38 -2.70
N SER A 83 -3.36 6.21 -2.51
CA SER A 83 -2.38 5.95 -1.44
C SER A 83 -1.02 5.64 -2.05
N SER A 84 0.04 6.00 -1.34
CA SER A 84 1.41 5.69 -1.71
C SER A 84 2.12 4.99 -0.57
N LEU A 85 2.94 4.00 -0.91
CA LEU A 85 3.85 3.32 0.01
C LEU A 85 5.27 3.46 -0.54
N SER A 86 6.15 4.09 0.22
CA SER A 86 7.59 4.10 -0.04
C SER A 86 8.27 3.14 0.94
N LEU A 87 9.18 2.31 0.44
CA LEU A 87 10.01 1.45 1.27
C LEU A 87 11.48 1.67 0.91
N SER A 88 12.30 2.00 1.89
CA SER A 88 13.74 2.22 1.75
C SER A 88 14.56 1.07 2.36
N ALA A 89 15.87 1.10 2.10
CA ALA A 89 16.81 0.10 2.61
C ALA A 89 16.29 -1.33 2.33
N LEU A 90 15.94 -1.59 1.07
CA LEU A 90 15.30 -2.83 0.65
C LEU A 90 16.15 -4.05 1.03
N GLN A 91 15.48 -5.04 1.61
CA GLN A 91 16.06 -6.30 2.06
C GLN A 91 15.50 -7.44 1.18
N PRO A 92 16.17 -8.61 1.08
CA PRO A 92 15.68 -9.73 0.28
C PRO A 92 14.25 -10.17 0.62
N GLN A 93 13.87 -10.12 1.91
CA GLN A 93 12.51 -10.40 2.39
C GLN A 93 11.44 -9.40 1.92
N ASP A 94 11.83 -8.25 1.39
CA ASP A 94 10.88 -7.28 0.83
C ASP A 94 10.43 -7.64 -0.59
N SER A 95 11.03 -8.68 -1.19
CA SER A 95 10.62 -9.23 -2.49
C SER A 95 9.27 -9.95 -2.37
N ALA A 96 8.21 -9.27 -2.80
CA ALA A 96 6.85 -9.74 -2.66
C ALA A 96 5.94 -9.04 -3.68
N ARG A 97 4.75 -9.59 -3.87
CA ARG A 97 3.64 -8.85 -4.47
C ARG A 97 3.02 -7.97 -3.40
N TYR A 98 2.82 -6.68 -3.71
CA TYR A 98 2.21 -5.72 -2.80
C TYR A 98 0.78 -5.43 -3.25
N PHE A 99 -0.10 -5.27 -2.27
CA PHE A 99 -1.52 -5.05 -2.47
C PHE A 99 -2.00 -3.95 -1.53
N CYS A 100 -2.99 -3.17 -1.98
CA CYS A 100 -3.72 -2.31 -1.09
C CYS A 100 -5.11 -2.88 -0.80
N ALA A 101 -5.62 -2.62 0.39
CA ALA A 101 -6.98 -2.92 0.76
C ALA A 101 -7.61 -1.72 1.46
N VAL A 102 -8.94 -1.62 1.38
CA VAL A 102 -9.72 -0.57 2.02
C VAL A 102 -10.80 -1.19 2.88
N THR A 103 -11.08 -0.57 4.03
CA THR A 103 -12.22 -0.91 4.90
C THR A 103 -12.88 0.37 5.39
N GLN A 104 -14.18 0.29 5.66
CA GLN A 104 -14.92 1.33 6.38
C GLN A 104 -14.58 1.28 7.87
#